data_AF-W1I8H0-F1
#
_entry.id   AF-W1I8H0-F1
#
_cell.length_a   1.000
_cell.length_b   1.000
_cell.length_c   1.000
_cell.angle_alpha   90.00
_cell.angle_beta   90.00
_cell.angle_gamma   90.00
#
_symmetry.space_group_name_H-M   'P 1'
#
loop_
_entity.id
_entity.type
_entity.pdbx_description
1 polymer ?
#
loop_
_entity_poly.entity_id
_entity_poly.type
_entity_poly.pdbx_seq_one_letter_code
_entity_poly.pdbx_strand_id
1 'polypeptide(L)'
;MSVRKRNVVTGRHSIQEKLEAVRLRMYGELSFNEVLSRYGITSATLSLWLKKYRSEVLRLNRDKGIPLYVLKTNDDMVPNEHEELERLRQEVADLKLINRAWEILAELGKERYNIDLKKNFAVTLSAEQARNQEQEKGNQEE
;
A
#
# COMPACT_ATOMS: atom_id res chain seq x y z
N MET A 1 20.49 0.59 -47.43
CA MET A 1 20.71 1.12 -46.06
C MET A 1 20.21 0.11 -45.05
N SER A 2 21.08 -0.42 -44.18
CA SER A 2 20.62 -1.16 -42.99
C SER A 2 21.66 -0.96 -41.89
N VAL A 3 21.28 -0.14 -40.91
CA VAL A 3 22.14 0.30 -39.81
C VAL A 3 22.32 -0.86 -38.84
N ARG A 4 23.51 -1.47 -38.83
CA ARG A 4 23.89 -2.45 -37.80
C ARG A 4 23.93 -1.74 -36.45
N LYS A 5 22.92 -1.98 -35.62
CA LYS A 5 22.91 -1.54 -34.21
C LYS A 5 24.07 -2.24 -33.50
N ARG A 6 25.08 -1.45 -33.11
CA ARG A 6 26.21 -1.89 -32.28
C ARG A 6 25.68 -2.34 -30.92
N ASN A 7 25.66 -3.64 -30.68
CA ASN A 7 25.47 -4.17 -29.34
C ASN A 7 26.81 -4.01 -28.60
N VAL A 8 26.83 -3.10 -27.64
CA VAL A 8 27.96 -2.88 -26.74
C VAL A 8 28.06 -4.11 -25.84
N VAL A 9 29.01 -4.98 -26.14
CA VAL A 9 29.39 -6.12 -25.30
C VAL A 9 30.16 -5.57 -24.11
N THR A 10 29.46 -5.29 -23.00
CA THR A 10 30.10 -5.06 -21.70
C THR A 10 29.51 -6.01 -20.67
N GLY A 11 30.22 -7.13 -20.47
CA GLY A 11 29.94 -8.16 -19.49
C GLY A 11 29.68 -9.52 -20.13
N ARG A 12 30.24 -10.57 -19.50
CA ARG A 12 30.17 -11.98 -19.90
C ARG A 12 28.76 -12.52 -20.20
N HIS A 13 27.71 -11.83 -19.75
CA HIS A 13 26.31 -12.17 -19.95
C HIS A 13 25.55 -11.01 -20.60
N SER A 14 24.75 -11.35 -21.60
CA SER A 14 23.80 -10.47 -22.27
C SER A 14 22.69 -10.00 -21.33
N ILE A 15 21.99 -8.93 -21.71
CA ILE A 15 20.84 -8.43 -20.93
C ILE A 15 19.73 -9.50 -20.87
N GLN A 16 19.51 -10.24 -21.95
CA GLN A 16 18.49 -11.28 -21.99
C GLN A 16 18.79 -12.42 -21.02
N GLU A 17 20.04 -12.86 -20.94
CA GLU A 17 20.44 -13.90 -19.97
C GLU A 17 20.29 -13.44 -18.53
N LYS A 18 20.57 -12.15 -18.24
CA LYS A 18 20.36 -11.56 -16.92
C LYS A 18 18.89 -11.53 -16.54
N LEU A 19 18.03 -11.11 -17.47
CA LEU A 19 16.58 -11.08 -17.26
C LEU A 19 16.01 -12.48 -17.04
N GLU A 20 16.47 -13.46 -17.81
CA GLU A 20 16.01 -14.85 -17.67
C GLU A 20 16.48 -15.48 -16.36
N ALA A 21 17.73 -15.28 -15.96
CA ALA A 21 18.25 -15.76 -14.67
C ALA A 21 17.43 -15.19 -13.50
N VAL A 22 17.10 -13.90 -13.58
CA VAL A 22 16.24 -13.24 -12.58
C VAL A 22 14.85 -13.87 -12.63
N ARG A 23 14.18 -13.95 -13.79
CA ARG A 23 12.83 -14.55 -13.95
C ARG A 23 12.74 -15.95 -13.36
N LEU A 24 13.68 -16.84 -13.70
CA LEU A 24 13.72 -18.22 -13.21
C LEU A 24 13.77 -18.27 -11.68
N ARG A 25 14.58 -17.39 -11.08
CA ARG A 25 14.62 -17.24 -9.62
C ARG A 25 13.31 -16.66 -9.06
N MET A 26 12.76 -15.63 -9.71
CA MET A 26 11.58 -14.93 -9.23
C MET A 26 10.37 -15.87 -9.18
N TYR A 27 10.12 -16.61 -10.25
CA TYR A 27 8.95 -17.48 -10.35
C TYR A 27 9.15 -18.85 -9.66
N GLY A 28 10.24 -19.04 -8.93
CA GLY A 28 10.53 -20.29 -8.22
C GLY A 28 10.85 -21.46 -9.14
N GLU A 29 11.14 -21.21 -10.41
CA GLU A 29 11.49 -22.23 -11.41
C GLU A 29 12.90 -22.80 -11.16
N LEU A 30 13.79 -22.03 -10.53
CA LEU A 30 15.09 -22.48 -10.04
C LEU A 30 15.41 -21.95 -8.63
N SER A 31 16.09 -22.78 -7.84
CA SER A 31 16.70 -22.37 -6.58
C SER A 31 17.88 -21.43 -6.81
N PHE A 32 18.29 -20.73 -5.76
CA PHE A 32 19.38 -19.76 -5.82
C PHE A 32 20.68 -20.41 -6.31
N ASN A 33 21.05 -21.56 -5.74
CA ASN A 33 22.28 -22.29 -6.09
C ASN A 33 22.26 -22.85 -7.52
N GLU A 34 21.09 -23.25 -8.02
CA GLU A 34 20.93 -23.72 -9.40
C GLU A 34 21.15 -22.60 -10.41
N VAL A 35 20.67 -21.38 -10.11
CA VAL A 35 20.92 -20.21 -10.95
C VAL A 35 22.40 -19.84 -10.95
N LEU A 36 23.06 -19.84 -9.78
CA LEU A 36 24.50 -19.57 -9.70
C LEU A 36 25.32 -20.55 -10.54
N SER A 37 24.99 -21.85 -10.43
CA SER A 37 25.68 -22.92 -11.14
C SER A 37 25.42 -22.86 -12.65
N ARG A 38 24.17 -22.63 -13.06
CA ARG A 38 23.77 -22.59 -14.48
C ARG A 38 24.38 -21.41 -15.23
N TYR A 39 24.43 -20.24 -14.61
CA TYR A 39 24.94 -19.03 -15.24
C TYR A 39 26.42 -18.77 -14.91
N GLY A 40 27.04 -19.57 -14.04
CA GLY A 40 28.45 -19.39 -13.64
C GLY A 40 28.69 -18.06 -12.92
N ILE A 41 27.73 -17.62 -12.10
CA ILE A 41 27.74 -16.33 -11.40
C ILE A 41 27.82 -16.51 -9.89
N THR A 42 28.30 -15.47 -9.20
CA THR A 42 28.34 -15.45 -7.74
C THR A 42 27.01 -15.01 -7.14
N SER A 43 26.78 -15.38 -5.87
CA SER A 43 25.63 -14.92 -5.08
C SER A 43 25.43 -13.39 -5.15
N ALA A 44 26.51 -12.63 -4.95
CA ALA A 44 26.48 -11.17 -5.02
C ALA A 44 26.05 -10.64 -6.40
N THR A 45 26.48 -11.31 -7.48
CA THR A 45 26.10 -10.94 -8.86
C THR A 45 24.61 -11.16 -9.09
N LEU A 46 24.07 -12.32 -8.66
CA LEU A 46 22.65 -12.63 -8.79
C LEU A 46 21.79 -11.67 -7.96
N SER A 47 22.21 -11.32 -6.73
CA SER A 47 21.54 -10.34 -5.89
C SER A 47 21.50 -8.95 -6.54
N LEU A 48 22.59 -8.52 -7.17
CA LEU A 48 22.63 -7.25 -7.90
C LEU A 48 21.68 -7.26 -9.11
N TRP A 49 21.61 -8.37 -9.84
CA TRP A 49 20.70 -8.52 -10.97
C TRP A 49 19.24 -8.53 -10.53
N LEU A 50 18.92 -9.24 -9.44
CA LEU A 50 17.59 -9.21 -8.83
C LEU A 50 17.18 -7.77 -8.48
N LYS A 51 18.06 -7.00 -7.81
CA LYS A 51 17.77 -5.60 -7.48
C LYS A 51 17.55 -4.74 -8.73
N LYS A 52 18.36 -4.92 -9.77
CA LYS A 52 18.36 -4.07 -10.97
C LYS A 52 17.23 -4.39 -11.95
N TYR A 53 16.91 -5.66 -12.14
CA TYR A 53 16.05 -6.12 -13.24
C TYR A 53 14.68 -6.64 -12.80
N ARG A 54 14.40 -6.67 -11.48
CA ARG A 54 13.11 -7.15 -10.94
C ARG A 54 11.89 -6.46 -11.55
N SER A 55 11.87 -5.13 -11.62
CA SER A 55 10.72 -4.39 -12.18
C SER A 55 10.49 -4.73 -13.65
N GLU A 56 11.57 -4.88 -14.41
CA GLU A 56 11.53 -5.22 -15.83
C GLU A 56 11.01 -6.64 -16.05
N VAL A 57 11.44 -7.61 -15.23
CA VAL A 57 10.93 -8.98 -15.28
C VAL A 57 9.43 -9.03 -14.97
N LEU A 58 8.94 -8.29 -13.96
CA LEU A 58 7.50 -8.19 -13.68
C LEU A 58 6.74 -7.55 -14.84
N ARG A 59 7.32 -6.52 -15.47
CA ARG A 59 6.72 -5.83 -16.61
C ARG A 59 6.54 -6.75 -17.82
N LEU A 60 7.51 -7.63 -18.06
CA LEU A 60 7.53 -8.56 -19.20
C LEU A 60 6.72 -9.84 -18.98
N ASN A 61 6.43 -10.22 -17.72
CA ASN A 61 5.74 -11.48 -17.37
C ASN A 61 4.42 -11.24 -16.63
N ARG A 62 3.63 -10.27 -17.08
CA ARG A 62 2.34 -9.90 -16.45
C ARG A 62 1.31 -11.03 -16.48
N ASP A 63 1.39 -11.89 -17.48
CA ASP A 63 0.55 -13.06 -17.72
C ASP A 63 0.81 -14.21 -16.72
N LYS A 64 2.02 -14.30 -16.16
CA LYS A 64 2.42 -15.39 -15.25
C LYS A 64 2.02 -15.16 -13.78
N GLY A 65 1.29 -14.10 -13.49
CA GLY A 65 0.94 -13.68 -12.13
C GLY A 65 2.13 -13.05 -11.38
N ILE A 66 1.85 -12.47 -10.21
CA ILE A 66 2.88 -11.87 -9.35
C ILE A 66 3.54 -13.00 -8.53
N PRO A 67 4.87 -13.17 -8.57
CA PRO A 67 5.53 -14.21 -7.78
C PRO A 67 5.29 -14.08 -6.27
N LEU A 68 5.08 -15.19 -5.56
CA LEU A 68 4.76 -15.19 -4.12
C LEU A 68 5.75 -14.41 -3.25
N TYR A 69 7.05 -14.49 -3.55
CA TYR A 69 8.06 -13.77 -2.76
C TYR A 69 8.09 -12.24 -3.03
N VAL A 70 7.44 -11.78 -4.11
CA VAL A 70 7.19 -10.35 -4.36
C VAL A 70 6.01 -9.85 -3.51
N LEU A 71 5.06 -10.73 -3.14
CA LEU A 71 4.08 -10.42 -2.10
C LEU A 71 4.74 -10.32 -0.71
N LYS A 72 5.88 -11.01 -0.51
CA LYS A 72 6.68 -10.93 0.73
C LYS A 72 7.55 -9.66 0.85
N THR A 73 7.41 -8.64 0.01
CA THR A 73 8.05 -7.33 0.29
C THR A 73 7.28 -6.44 1.26
N ASN A 74 6.29 -7.00 1.95
CA ASN A 74 5.71 -6.39 3.16
C ASN A 74 6.15 -7.11 4.44
N ASP A 75 7.15 -8.01 4.43
CA ASP A 75 7.58 -8.76 5.65
C ASP A 75 8.10 -7.84 6.79
N ASP A 76 8.37 -6.56 6.50
CA ASP A 76 8.71 -5.55 7.51
C ASP A 76 7.47 -4.82 8.10
N MET A 77 6.25 -5.21 7.72
CA MET A 77 4.97 -4.62 8.18
C MET A 77 4.09 -5.56 9.04
N VAL A 78 4.52 -6.81 9.28
CA VAL A 78 3.63 -7.90 9.78
C VAL A 78 3.85 -8.28 11.26
N PRO A 79 4.10 -7.32 12.16
CA PRO A 79 3.55 -7.46 13.52
C PRO A 79 2.37 -6.51 13.81
N ASN A 80 2.23 -5.42 13.06
CA ASN A 80 1.33 -4.31 13.43
C ASN A 80 -0.05 -4.39 12.75
N GLU A 81 -0.20 -5.08 11.62
CA GLU A 81 -1.48 -5.13 10.91
C GLU A 81 -2.57 -5.88 11.68
N HIS A 82 -2.23 -6.96 12.39
CA HIS A 82 -3.24 -7.70 13.17
C HIS A 82 -3.71 -6.89 14.38
N GLU A 83 -2.78 -6.23 15.08
CA GLU A 83 -3.09 -5.35 16.21
C GLU A 83 -3.91 -4.14 15.75
N GLU A 84 -3.55 -3.51 14.63
CA GLU A 84 -4.30 -2.40 14.06
C GLU A 84 -5.69 -2.86 13.56
N LEU A 85 -5.80 -4.06 12.97
CA LEU A 85 -7.09 -4.63 12.60
C LEU A 85 -7.99 -4.87 13.81
N GLU A 86 -7.46 -5.41 14.90
CA GLU A 86 -8.23 -5.62 16.13
C GLU A 86 -8.58 -4.29 16.81
N ARG A 87 -7.66 -3.32 16.82
CA ARG A 87 -7.91 -1.95 17.28
C ARG A 87 -9.05 -1.31 16.48
N LEU A 88 -8.99 -1.37 15.15
CA LEU A 88 -10.02 -0.82 14.27
C LEU A 88 -11.36 -1.56 14.43
N ARG A 89 -11.34 -2.88 14.64
CA ARG A 89 -12.56 -3.65 14.93
C ARG A 89 -13.23 -3.19 16.22
N GLN A 90 -12.44 -2.95 17.27
CA GLN A 90 -12.93 -2.44 18.54
C GLN A 90 -13.49 -1.02 18.38
N GLU A 91 -12.76 -0.13 17.72
CA GLU A 91 -13.19 1.24 17.46
C GLU A 91 -14.51 1.28 16.66
N VAL A 92 -14.65 0.42 15.64
CA VAL A 92 -15.90 0.28 14.89
C VAL A 92 -17.04 -0.24 15.77
N ALA A 93 -16.79 -1.16 16.70
CA ALA A 93 -17.81 -1.66 17.61
C ALA A 93 -18.30 -0.55 18.57
N ASP A 94 -17.37 0.23 19.12
CA ASP A 94 -17.66 1.32 20.04
C ASP A 94 -18.44 2.45 19.34
N LEU A 95 -18.01 2.84 18.13
CA LEU A 95 -18.72 3.83 17.32
C LEU A 95 -20.13 3.38 16.96
N LYS A 96 -20.34 2.10 16.65
CA LYS A 96 -21.68 1.55 16.39
C LYS A 96 -22.57 1.62 17.63
N LEU A 97 -22.03 1.32 18.81
CA LEU A 97 -22.78 1.42 20.06
C LEU A 97 -23.18 2.86 20.36
N ILE A 98 -22.23 3.80 20.23
CA ILE A 98 -22.48 5.23 20.44
C ILE A 98 -23.53 5.75 19.46
N ASN A 99 -23.45 5.40 18.18
CA ASN A 99 -24.45 5.80 17.19
C ASN A 99 -25.84 5.26 17.53
N ARG A 100 -25.95 3.98 17.94
CA ARG A 100 -27.20 3.39 18.41
C ARG A 100 -27.79 4.14 19.59
N ALA A 101 -26.97 4.49 20.58
CA ALA A 101 -27.42 5.26 21.74
C ALA A 101 -27.91 6.65 21.33
N TRP A 102 -27.19 7.33 20.43
CA TRP A 102 -27.60 8.63 19.89
C TRP A 102 -28.92 8.58 19.13
N GLU A 103 -29.15 7.54 18.32
CA GLU A 103 -30.41 7.35 17.61
C GLU A 103 -31.58 7.23 18.58
N ILE A 104 -31.44 6.40 19.62
CA ILE A 104 -32.46 6.24 20.65
C ILE A 104 -32.73 7.57 21.38
N LEU A 105 -31.67 8.30 21.75
CA LEU A 105 -31.81 9.60 22.41
C LEU A 105 -32.51 10.63 21.52
N ALA A 106 -32.17 10.67 20.22
CA ALA A 106 -32.81 11.54 19.25
C ALA A 106 -34.30 11.21 19.07
N GLU A 107 -34.65 9.92 19.01
CA GLU A 107 -36.03 9.44 18.94
C GLU A 107 -36.80 9.85 20.20
N LEU A 108 -36.29 9.54 21.40
CA LEU A 108 -36.93 9.90 22.67
C LEU A 108 -37.10 11.42 22.84
N GLY A 109 -36.08 12.20 22.46
CA GLY A 109 -36.12 13.65 22.49
C GLY A 109 -37.22 14.23 21.60
N LYS A 110 -37.39 13.65 20.41
CA LYS A 110 -38.44 14.06 19.48
C LYS A 110 -39.83 13.61 19.95
N GLU A 111 -39.98 12.37 20.39
CA GLU A 111 -41.28 11.81 20.80
C GLU A 111 -41.83 12.43 22.08
N ARG A 112 -40.99 12.58 23.11
CA ARG A 112 -41.43 13.00 24.45
C ARG A 112 -41.34 14.50 24.68
N TYR A 113 -40.41 15.17 24.00
CA TYR A 113 -40.09 16.57 24.25
C TYR A 113 -40.22 17.45 23.00
N ASN A 114 -40.52 16.86 21.82
CA ASN A 114 -40.56 17.56 20.53
C ASN A 114 -39.27 18.33 20.21
N ILE A 115 -38.13 17.82 20.68
CA ILE A 115 -36.80 18.39 20.45
C ILE A 115 -36.11 17.60 19.35
N ASP A 116 -35.76 18.27 18.25
CA ASP A 116 -34.96 17.68 17.17
C ASP A 116 -33.46 17.82 17.50
N LEU A 117 -32.93 16.84 18.24
CA LEU A 117 -31.52 16.81 18.63
C LEU A 117 -30.59 16.78 17.41
N LYS A 118 -30.95 16.07 16.33
CA LYS A 118 -30.13 16.01 15.12
C LYS A 118 -29.97 17.39 14.48
N LYS A 119 -31.05 18.17 14.41
CA LYS A 119 -31.03 19.55 13.90
C LYS A 119 -30.23 20.49 14.82
N ASN A 120 -30.38 20.36 16.13
CA ASN A 120 -29.67 21.18 17.11
C ASN A 120 -28.15 20.94 17.06
N PHE A 121 -27.72 19.70 16.85
CA PHE A 121 -26.30 19.36 16.64
C PHE A 121 -25.72 19.97 15.35
N ALA A 122 -26.46 19.95 14.24
CA ALA A 122 -25.99 20.56 13.00
C ALA A 122 -25.80 22.08 13.15
N VAL A 123 -26.73 22.77 13.82
CA VAL A 123 -26.66 24.22 14.04
C VAL A 123 -25.48 24.59 14.94
N THR A 124 -25.24 23.83 16.01
CA THR A 124 -24.12 24.07 16.93
C THR A 124 -22.78 23.83 16.25
N LEU A 125 -22.66 22.75 15.46
CA LEU A 125 -21.45 22.46 14.69
C LEU A 125 -21.13 23.54 13.65
N SER A 126 -22.14 24.01 12.90
CA SER A 126 -21.95 25.12 11.95
C SER A 126 -21.56 26.43 12.64
N ALA A 127 -22.10 26.70 13.84
CA ALA A 127 -21.75 27.88 14.61
C ALA A 127 -20.31 27.82 15.15
N GLU A 128 -19.83 26.65 15.57
CA GLU A 128 -18.43 26.45 15.99
C GLU A 128 -17.46 26.58 14.83
N GLN A 129 -17.80 26.02 13.66
CA GLN A 129 -16.98 26.15 12.44
C GLN A 129 -16.86 27.61 11.97
N ALA A 130 -17.94 28.39 12.05
CA ALA A 130 -17.91 29.82 11.72
C ALA A 130 -16.98 30.61 12.65
N ARG A 131 -17.03 30.34 13.97
CA ARG A 131 -16.15 30.99 14.96
C ARG A 131 -14.67 30.67 14.73
N ASN A 132 -14.35 29.43 14.38
CA ASN A 132 -12.97 29.04 14.09
C ASN A 132 -12.44 29.74 12.82
N GLN A 133 -13.28 29.89 11.78
CA GLN A 133 -12.92 30.62 10.57
C GLN A 133 -12.71 32.13 10.81
N GLU A 134 -13.47 32.72 11.73
CA GLU A 134 -13.28 34.12 12.14
C GLU A 134 -11.97 34.30 12.93
N GLN A 135 -11.62 33.35 13.80
CA GLN A 135 -10.35 33.35 14.54
C GLN A 135 -9.14 33.14 13.63
N GLU A 136 -9.24 32.27 12.62
CA GLU A 136 -8.18 32.03 11.64
C GLU A 136 -7.93 33.24 10.73
N LYS A 137 -8.97 34.02 10.40
CA LYS A 137 -8.83 35.25 9.62
C LYS A 137 -8.23 36.40 10.44
N GLY A 138 -8.63 36.54 11.70
CA GLY A 138 -8.04 37.54 12.61
C GLY A 138 -6.53 37.33 12.82
N ASN A 139 -6.07 36.08 12.90
CA ASN A 139 -4.65 35.74 13.02
C ASN A 139 -3.82 35.91 11.73
N GLN A 140 -4.46 36.19 10.58
CA GLN A 140 -3.77 36.45 9.31
C GLN A 140 -3.72 37.96 8.96
N GLU A 141 -4.44 38.80 9.70
CA GLU A 141 -4.52 40.26 9.49
C GLU A 141 -3.74 41.07 10.55
N GLU A 142 -3.13 40.42 11.55
CA GLU A 142 -2.12 40.98 12.48
C GLU A 142 -0.68 40.66 12.05
#